data_AF-A0A918RJI3-F1
#
_entry.id   AF-A0A918RJI3-F1
#
_cell.length_a   1.000
_cell.length_b   1.000
_cell.length_c   1.000
_cell.angle_alpha   90.00
_cell.angle_beta   90.00
_cell.angle_gamma   90.00
#
_symmetry.space_group_name_H-M   'P 1'
#
loop_
_entity.id
_entity.type
_entity.pdbx_description
1 polymer ?
#
loop_
_entity_poly.entity_id
_entity_poly.type
_entity_poly.pdbx_seq_one_letter_code
_entity_poly.pdbx_strand_id
1 'polypeptide(L)'
;MSDESEREIQTLGIALLTVYTLIGRVCELLPIPITLPDFDGDVLHGPEMISAVTRVTELVEDEPISEDLQAGLWGGCLHWLSAAHLFSRFMQTGEHVVSLEIRINLVTGADALHIVAHQLTGNQDE
;
A
#
# COMPACT_ATOMS: atom_id res chain seq x y z
N MET A 1 20.92 16.06 -10.26
CA MET A 1 20.56 15.53 -8.93
C MET A 1 21.78 14.86 -8.35
N SER A 2 21.90 14.74 -7.03
CA SER A 2 23.03 14.02 -6.41
C SER A 2 22.78 12.52 -6.38
N ASP A 3 23.83 11.70 -6.38
CA ASP A 3 23.73 10.24 -6.22
C ASP A 3 22.93 9.84 -4.98
N GLU A 4 23.00 10.64 -3.91
CA GLU A 4 22.24 10.41 -2.68
C GLU A 4 20.74 10.62 -2.88
N SER A 5 20.35 11.69 -3.56
CA SER A 5 18.95 11.97 -3.89
C SER A 5 18.37 10.89 -4.81
N GLU A 6 19.14 10.43 -5.81
CA GLU A 6 18.73 9.34 -6.69
C GLU A 6 18.52 8.02 -5.95
N ARG A 7 19.43 7.67 -5.02
CA ARG A 7 19.28 6.48 -4.15
C ARG A 7 18.06 6.60 -3.25
N GLU A 8 17.79 7.78 -2.69
CA GLU A 8 16.63 7.97 -1.83
C GLU A 8 15.31 7.81 -2.61
N ILE A 9 15.21 8.40 -3.80
CA ILE A 9 14.07 8.23 -4.71
C ILE A 9 13.85 6.75 -5.04
N GLN A 10 14.91 6.04 -5.43
CA GLN A 10 14.84 4.61 -5.74
C GLN A 10 14.37 3.79 -4.53
N THR A 11 14.91 4.09 -3.35
CA THR A 11 14.56 3.39 -2.10
C THR A 11 13.08 3.57 -1.76
N LEU A 12 12.57 4.80 -1.84
CA LEU A 12 11.16 5.09 -1.55
C LEU A 12 10.23 4.48 -2.61
N GLY A 13 10.63 4.49 -3.89
CA GLY A 13 9.87 3.85 -4.97
C GLY A 13 9.75 2.34 -4.77
N ILE A 14 10.84 1.65 -4.42
CA ILE A 14 10.82 0.21 -4.10
C ILE A 14 9.91 -0.07 -2.89
N ALA A 15 9.96 0.77 -1.86
CA ALA A 15 9.13 0.61 -0.68
C ALA A 15 7.62 0.77 -1.01
N LEU A 16 7.26 1.74 -1.86
CA LEU A 16 5.89 1.89 -2.37
C LEU A 16 5.41 0.65 -3.11
N LEU A 17 6.23 0.10 -4.02
CA LEU A 17 5.89 -1.12 -4.77
C LEU A 17 5.74 -2.34 -3.85
N THR A 18 6.60 -2.44 -2.83
CA THR A 18 6.56 -3.52 -1.85
C THR A 18 5.25 -3.52 -1.07
N VAL A 19 4.84 -2.36 -0.55
CA VAL A 19 3.58 -2.24 0.21
C VAL A 19 2.37 -2.40 -0.71
N TYR A 20 2.41 -1.91 -1.95
CA TYR A 20 1.35 -2.16 -2.94
C TYR A 20 1.15 -3.66 -3.19
N THR A 21 2.24 -4.39 -3.38
CA THR A 21 2.21 -5.85 -3.56
C THR A 21 1.63 -6.54 -2.32
N LEU A 22 1.95 -6.05 -1.12
CA LEU A 22 1.38 -6.56 0.13
C LEU A 22 -0.14 -6.31 0.21
N ILE A 23 -0.63 -5.13 -0.20
CA ILE A 23 -2.07 -4.86 -0.29
C ILE A 23 -2.73 -5.91 -1.19
N GLY A 24 -2.16 -6.15 -2.38
CA GLY A 24 -2.67 -7.17 -3.31
C GLY A 24 -2.77 -8.55 -2.66
N ARG A 25 -1.71 -9.00 -1.98
CA ARG A 25 -1.71 -10.29 -1.27
C ARG A 25 -2.77 -10.36 -0.16
N VAL A 26 -2.95 -9.28 0.61
CA VAL A 26 -4.00 -9.25 1.65
C VAL A 26 -5.39 -9.31 1.03
N CYS A 27 -5.59 -8.59 -0.08
CA CYS A 27 -6.85 -8.59 -0.81
C CYS A 27 -7.20 -9.97 -1.40
N GLU A 28 -6.20 -10.78 -1.76
CA GLU A 28 -6.39 -12.18 -2.19
C GLU A 28 -6.81 -13.11 -1.05
N LEU A 29 -6.55 -12.75 0.21
CA LEU A 29 -6.95 -13.52 1.39
C LEU A 29 -8.38 -13.24 1.86
N LEU A 30 -9.04 -12.24 1.27
CA LEU A 30 -10.42 -11.88 1.64
C LEU A 30 -11.40 -12.99 1.25
N PRO A 31 -12.57 -13.07 1.93
CA PRO A 31 -13.62 -14.01 1.57
C PRO A 31 -14.05 -13.89 0.10
N ILE A 32 -14.14 -12.65 -0.40
CA ILE A 32 -14.29 -12.36 -1.83
C ILE A 32 -12.98 -11.72 -2.29
N PRO A 33 -12.13 -12.44 -3.05
CA PRO A 33 -10.83 -11.93 -3.45
C PRO A 33 -10.94 -10.65 -4.30
N ILE A 34 -10.16 -9.63 -3.93
CA ILE A 34 -10.00 -8.42 -4.74
C ILE A 34 -8.65 -8.48 -5.45
N THR A 35 -8.66 -8.53 -6.78
CA THR A 35 -7.42 -8.56 -7.58
C THR A 35 -6.97 -7.13 -7.91
N LEU A 36 -5.72 -6.82 -7.55
CA LEU A 36 -5.05 -5.59 -8.00
C LEU A 36 -4.33 -5.85 -9.34
N PRO A 37 -4.13 -4.82 -10.18
CA PRO A 37 -3.28 -4.92 -11.35
C PRO A 37 -1.87 -5.44 -10.99
N ASP A 38 -1.39 -6.43 -11.74
CA ASP A 38 -0.04 -6.99 -11.59
C ASP A 38 0.93 -6.39 -12.64
N PHE A 39 2.23 -6.47 -12.34
CA PHE A 39 3.32 -5.87 -13.12
C PHE A 39 3.75 -6.70 -14.34
N ASP A 40 2.90 -7.60 -14.85
CA ASP A 40 3.31 -8.56 -15.87
C ASP A 40 3.42 -7.90 -17.26
N GLY A 41 4.61 -7.36 -17.54
CA GLY A 41 5.03 -6.91 -18.86
C GLY A 41 4.82 -5.43 -19.18
N ASP A 42 3.92 -4.73 -18.48
CA ASP A 42 3.68 -3.29 -18.64
C ASP A 42 4.13 -2.51 -17.41
N VAL A 43 4.78 -1.36 -17.64
CA VAL A 43 5.21 -0.44 -16.59
C VAL A 43 3.95 0.13 -15.93
N LEU A 44 3.57 -0.43 -14.78
CA LEU A 44 2.41 0.06 -14.03
C LEU A 44 2.62 1.53 -13.66
N HIS A 45 1.68 2.38 -14.07
CA HIS A 45 1.79 3.81 -13.85
C HIS A 45 1.22 4.19 -12.47
N GLY A 46 1.89 5.10 -11.77
CA GLY A 46 1.47 5.56 -10.43
C GLY A 46 -0.03 5.91 -10.31
N PRO A 47 -0.66 6.61 -11.28
CA PRO A 47 -2.10 6.87 -11.26
C PRO A 47 -2.99 5.61 -11.25
N GLU A 48 -2.58 4.55 -11.95
CA GLU A 48 -3.32 3.28 -11.98
C GLU A 48 -3.23 2.57 -10.64
N MET A 49 -2.04 2.57 -10.02
CA MET A 49 -1.85 2.04 -8.67
C MET A 49 -2.72 2.77 -7.65
N ILE A 50 -2.74 4.11 -7.71
CA ILE A 50 -3.56 4.95 -6.84
C ILE A 50 -5.04 4.61 -7.04
N SER A 51 -5.52 4.56 -8.28
CA SER A 51 -6.91 4.21 -8.56
C SER A 51 -7.27 2.80 -8.07
N ALA A 52 -6.36 1.83 -8.19
CA ALA A 52 -6.57 0.48 -7.72
C ALA A 52 -6.71 0.43 -6.19
N VAL A 53 -5.81 1.06 -5.45
CA VAL A 53 -5.87 1.08 -3.97
C VAL A 53 -7.07 1.89 -3.48
N THR A 54 -7.44 3.00 -4.14
CA THR A 54 -8.70 3.71 -3.83
C THR A 54 -9.90 2.78 -3.97
N ARG A 55 -9.98 2.01 -5.06
CA ARG A 55 -11.08 1.06 -5.27
C ARG A 55 -11.12 -0.03 -4.19
N VAL A 56 -9.97 -0.50 -3.70
CA VAL A 56 -9.94 -1.45 -2.57
C VAL A 56 -10.66 -0.85 -1.36
N THR A 57 -10.42 0.42 -1.03
CA THR A 57 -11.05 1.04 0.15
C THR A 57 -12.58 1.09 0.05
N GLU A 58 -13.12 1.22 -1.17
CA GLU A 58 -14.56 1.21 -1.44
C GLU A 58 -15.13 -0.22 -1.36
N LEU A 59 -14.43 -1.21 -1.92
CA LEU A 59 -14.92 -2.60 -1.95
C LEU A 59 -14.90 -3.27 -0.56
N VAL A 60 -13.95 -2.90 0.29
CA VAL A 60 -13.77 -3.50 1.62
C VAL A 60 -14.96 -3.22 2.55
N GLU A 61 -15.72 -2.14 2.32
CA GLU A 61 -16.95 -1.84 3.05
C GLU A 61 -18.00 -2.96 2.91
N ASP A 62 -18.02 -3.64 1.76
CA ASP A 62 -19.00 -4.67 1.42
C ASP A 62 -18.52 -6.10 1.75
N GLU A 63 -17.27 -6.27 2.21
CA GLU A 63 -16.70 -7.59 2.52
C GLU A 63 -17.29 -8.18 3.82
N PRO A 64 -17.60 -9.49 3.85
CA PRO A 64 -18.11 -10.17 5.04
C PRO A 64 -16.98 -10.50 6.04
N ILE A 65 -16.29 -9.47 6.53
CA ILE A 65 -15.22 -9.54 7.53
C ILE A 65 -15.58 -8.68 8.75
N SER A 66 -14.83 -8.83 9.85
CA SER A 66 -15.06 -8.01 11.04
C SER A 66 -14.66 -6.54 10.81
N GLU A 67 -15.28 -5.63 11.56
CA GLU A 67 -14.94 -4.18 11.52
C GLU A 67 -13.45 -3.93 11.82
N ASP A 68 -12.84 -4.72 12.72
CA ASP A 68 -11.41 -4.62 13.02
C ASP A 68 -10.53 -4.95 11.79
N LEU A 69 -10.92 -5.96 11.00
CA LEU A 69 -10.23 -6.32 9.77
C LEU A 69 -10.42 -5.25 8.69
N GLN A 70 -11.64 -4.71 8.56
CA GLN A 70 -11.91 -3.59 7.64
C GLN A 70 -11.05 -2.37 8.01
N ALA A 71 -11.02 -2.00 9.29
CA ALA A 71 -10.22 -0.87 9.78
C ALA A 71 -8.72 -1.07 9.55
N GLY A 72 -8.21 -2.30 9.76
CA GLY A 72 -6.81 -2.62 9.45
C GLY A 72 -6.48 -2.50 7.96
N LEU A 73 -7.38 -2.98 7.09
CA LEU A 73 -7.20 -2.92 5.64
C LEU A 73 -7.31 -1.48 5.10
N TRP A 74 -8.27 -0.69 5.59
CA TRP A 74 -8.32 0.75 5.33
C TRP A 74 -7.05 1.45 5.82
N GLY A 75 -6.59 1.15 7.03
CA GLY A 75 -5.34 1.71 7.57
C GLY A 75 -4.17 1.46 6.62
N GLY A 76 -3.98 0.21 6.18
CA GLY A 76 -2.99 -0.16 5.19
C GLY A 76 -3.08 0.64 3.89
N CYS A 77 -4.28 0.66 3.29
CA CYS A 77 -4.53 1.31 2.01
C CYS A 77 -4.37 2.84 2.08
N LEU A 78 -4.94 3.48 3.10
CA LEU A 78 -4.91 4.94 3.27
C LEU A 78 -3.50 5.45 3.58
N HIS A 79 -2.72 4.72 4.39
CA HIS A 79 -1.32 5.04 4.60
C HIS A 79 -0.50 4.91 3.31
N TRP A 80 -0.75 3.87 2.50
CA TRP A 80 -0.10 3.75 1.20
C TRP A 80 -0.47 4.89 0.24
N LEU A 81 -1.75 5.26 0.16
CA LEU A 81 -2.23 6.39 -0.67
C LEU A 81 -1.60 7.71 -0.24
N SER A 82 -1.51 7.95 1.07
CA SER A 82 -0.81 9.10 1.65
C SER A 82 0.66 9.13 1.21
N ALA A 83 1.38 8.01 1.33
CA ALA A 83 2.76 7.87 0.90
C ALA A 83 2.92 8.12 -0.62
N ALA A 84 2.01 7.60 -1.46
CA ALA A 84 2.04 7.78 -2.91
C ALA A 84 1.88 9.26 -3.31
N HIS A 85 0.94 9.98 -2.68
CA HIS A 85 0.77 11.42 -2.89
C HIS A 85 1.98 12.22 -2.44
N LEU A 86 2.53 11.89 -1.27
CA LEU A 86 3.74 12.53 -0.74
C LEU A 86 4.96 12.25 -1.62
N PHE A 87 5.06 11.07 -2.24
CA PHE A 87 6.15 10.74 -3.16
C PHE A 87 6.16 11.64 -4.39
N SER A 88 4.99 11.94 -4.98
CA SER A 88 4.89 12.92 -6.07
C SER A 88 5.38 14.32 -5.64
N ARG A 89 5.04 14.75 -4.42
CA ARG A 89 5.56 16.00 -3.83
C ARG A 89 7.07 15.93 -3.61
N PHE A 90 7.58 14.84 -3.05
CA PHE A 90 9.01 14.65 -2.79
C PHE A 90 9.84 14.71 -4.08
N MET A 91 9.35 14.12 -5.16
CA MET A 91 9.99 14.20 -6.48
C MET A 91 10.13 15.63 -7.00
N GLN A 92 9.25 16.54 -6.57
CA GLN A 92 9.28 17.95 -6.98
C GLN A 92 10.14 18.81 -6.05
N THR A 93 10.13 18.52 -4.75
CA THR A 93 10.75 19.40 -3.72
C THR A 93 12.10 18.91 -3.21
N GLY A 94 12.34 17.60 -3.19
CA GLY A 94 13.51 16.98 -2.56
C GLY A 94 13.60 17.20 -1.04
N GLU A 95 12.50 17.60 -0.40
CA GLU A 95 12.47 17.91 1.03
C GLU A 95 12.63 16.64 1.88
N HIS A 96 13.67 16.59 2.72
CA HIS A 96 13.94 15.44 3.59
C HIS A 96 12.78 15.10 4.54
N VAL A 97 12.08 16.11 5.06
CA VAL A 97 10.92 15.86 5.94
C VAL A 97 9.82 15.07 5.21
N VAL A 98 9.62 15.31 3.92
CA VAL A 98 8.64 14.57 3.11
C VAL A 98 9.10 13.12 2.92
N SER A 99 10.40 12.86 2.79
CA SER A 99 10.90 11.48 2.72
C SER A 99 10.66 10.71 4.03
N LEU A 100 10.77 11.37 5.18
CA LEU A 100 10.40 10.81 6.48
C LEU A 100 8.89 10.53 6.59
N GLU A 101 8.06 11.46 6.11
CA GLU A 101 6.60 11.28 6.06
C GLU A 101 6.20 10.08 5.19
N ILE A 102 6.86 9.88 4.03
CA ILE A 102 6.63 8.71 3.18
C ILE A 102 6.99 7.43 3.94
N ARG A 103 8.18 7.39 4.57
CA ARG A 103 8.65 6.22 5.31
C ARG A 103 7.72 5.81 6.43
N ILE A 104 7.27 6.76 7.27
CA ILE A 104 6.40 6.43 8.39
C ILE A 104 5.06 5.88 7.90
N ASN A 105 4.47 6.47 6.85
CA ASN A 105 3.24 5.95 6.26
C ASN A 105 3.43 4.53 5.72
N LEU A 106 4.52 4.26 4.99
CA LEU A 106 4.76 2.92 4.44
C LEU A 106 4.96 1.86 5.53
N VAL A 107 5.69 2.18 6.61
CA VAL A 107 5.89 1.26 7.74
C VAL A 107 4.57 1.01 8.46
N THR A 108 3.85 2.06 8.84
CA THR A 108 2.57 1.93 9.56
C THR A 108 1.52 1.19 8.72
N GLY A 109 1.45 1.47 7.42
CA GLY A 109 0.57 0.75 6.51
C GLY A 109 0.93 -0.73 6.38
N ALA A 110 2.23 -1.05 6.25
CA ALA A 110 2.69 -2.44 6.17
C ALA A 110 2.38 -3.23 7.45
N ASP A 111 2.59 -2.64 8.62
CA ASP A 111 2.30 -3.27 9.91
C ASP A 111 0.81 -3.59 10.05
N ALA A 112 -0.07 -2.64 9.68
CA ALA A 112 -1.52 -2.85 9.68
C ALA A 112 -1.91 -4.03 8.75
N LEU A 113 -1.35 -4.07 7.54
CA LEU A 113 -1.60 -5.15 6.57
C LEU A 113 -1.07 -6.50 7.06
N HIS A 114 0.08 -6.54 7.75
CA HIS A 114 0.60 -7.78 8.34
C HIS A 114 -0.30 -8.32 9.46
N ILE A 115 -0.87 -7.44 10.29
CA ILE A 115 -1.83 -7.85 11.33
C ILE A 115 -3.08 -8.45 10.67
N VAL A 116 -3.64 -7.78 9.65
CA VAL A 116 -4.81 -8.28 8.91
C VAL A 116 -4.50 -9.62 8.25
N ALA A 117 -3.36 -9.74 7.56
CA ALA A 117 -2.94 -10.99 6.91
C ALA A 117 -2.87 -12.15 7.91
N HIS A 118 -2.23 -11.92 9.07
CA HIS A 118 -2.12 -12.93 10.11
C HIS A 118 -3.50 -13.38 10.61
N GLN A 119 -4.42 -12.45 10.87
CA GLN A 119 -5.77 -12.77 11.31
C GLN A 119 -6.58 -13.52 10.25
N LEU A 120 -6.48 -13.13 8.97
CA LEU A 120 -7.16 -13.82 7.88
C LEU A 120 -6.64 -15.25 7.69
N THR A 121 -5.33 -15.47 7.78
CA THR A 121 -4.74 -16.82 7.68
C THR A 121 -5.02 -17.69 8.90
N GLY A 122 -5.03 -17.12 10.11
CA GLY A 122 -5.33 -17.87 11.34
C GLY A 122 -6.77 -18.37 11.42
N ASN A 123 -7.70 -17.66 10.77
CA ASN A 123 -9.11 -18.07 10.69
C ASN A 123 -9.39 -19.15 9.63
N GLN A 124 -8.41 -19.53 8.79
CA GLN A 124 -8.58 -20.58 7.77
C GLN A 124 -8.27 -21.99 8.29
N ASP A 125 -7.64 -22.10 9.47
CA ASP A 125 -7.23 -23.38 10.08
C ASP A 125 -8.23 -23.88 11.16
N GLU A 126 -9.36 -23.20 11.37
CA GLU A 126 -10.46 -23.60 12.28
C GLU A 126 -11.71 -24.07 11.52
#